data_AF-A0A920NX91-F1
#
_entry.id   AF-A0A920NX91-F1
#
_cell.length_a   1.000
_cell.length_b   1.000
_cell.length_c   1.000
_cell.angle_alpha   90.00
_cell.angle_beta   90.00
_cell.angle_gamma   90.00
#
_symmetry.space_group_name_H-M   'P 1'
#
loop_
_entity.id
_entity.type
_entity.pdbx_description
1 polymer ?
#
loop_
_entity_poly.entity_id
_entity_poly.type
_entity_poly.pdbx_seq_one_letter_code
_entity_poly.pdbx_strand_id
1 'polypeptide(L)' 'MLKKNATFKKGEELYSSGLGKVFPPNYLVGRVIHVEDKPDNEFLNIEVEFLKLPEEQEYFLVFTK' A
#
# COMPACT_ATOMS: atom_id res chain seq x y z
N MET A 1 2.05 9.53 -5.80
CA MET A 1 2.54 10.59 -4.90
C MET A 1 1.36 11.10 -4.09
N LEU A 2 1.47 11.11 -2.75
CA LEU A 2 0.38 11.48 -1.85
C LEU A 2 0.57 12.92 -1.37
N LYS A 3 -0.46 13.76 -1.54
CA LYS A 3 -0.40 15.15 -1.11
C LYS A 3 -0.25 15.24 0.41
N LYS A 4 0.48 16.25 0.88
CA LYS A 4 0.72 16.55 2.30
C LYS A 4 -0.54 16.71 3.15
N ASN A 5 -1.66 17.08 2.53
CA ASN A 5 -2.94 17.25 3.22
C ASN A 5 -3.76 15.96 3.36
N ALA A 6 -3.27 14.82 2.87
CA ALA A 6 -3.94 13.55 3.04
C ALA A 6 -3.78 13.06 4.48
N THR A 7 -4.89 12.81 5.16
CA THR A 7 -4.87 12.27 6.53
C THR A 7 -4.55 10.78 6.47
N PHE A 8 -3.32 10.42 6.82
CA PHE A 8 -2.90 9.02 7.00
C PHE A 8 -2.60 8.74 8.46
N LYS A 9 -2.93 7.53 8.91
CA LYS A 9 -2.68 7.08 10.27
C LYS A 9 -1.91 5.77 10.28
N LYS A 10 -1.04 5.62 11.28
CA LYS A 10 -0.41 4.34 11.58
C LYS A 10 -1.49 3.28 11.84
N GLY A 11 -1.31 2.11 11.24
CA GLY A 11 -2.25 0.99 11.32
C GLY A 11 -3.31 0.96 10.22
N GLU A 12 -3.40 1.98 9.37
CA GLU A 12 -4.32 1.95 8.23
C GLU A 12 -3.96 0.86 7.22
N GLU A 13 -4.98 0.18 6.73
CA GLU A 13 -4.86 -0.83 5.68
C GLU A 13 -4.74 -0.17 4.32
N LEU A 14 -3.81 -0.69 3.51
CA LEU A 14 -3.57 -0.22 2.16
C LEU A 14 -4.11 -1.22 1.15
N TYR A 15 -4.91 -0.70 0.23
CA TYR A 15 -5.51 -1.47 -0.84
C TYR A 15 -5.01 -1.01 -2.21
N SER A 16 -4.88 -1.94 -3.15
CA SER A 16 -4.53 -1.63 -4.54
C SER A 16 -5.62 -0.78 -5.19
N SER A 17 -5.20 0.22 -5.98
CA SER A 17 -6.14 1.14 -6.65
C SER A 17 -6.69 0.61 -7.98
N GLY A 18 -6.11 -0.46 -8.54
CA GLY A 18 -6.41 -0.91 -9.90
C GLY A 18 -5.83 -0.02 -11.01
N LEU A 19 -5.17 1.08 -10.66
CA LEU A 19 -4.51 1.98 -11.62
C LEU A 19 -3.23 1.32 -12.14
N GLY A 20 -3.09 1.24 -13.47
CA GLY A 20 -1.95 0.59 -14.12
C GLY A 20 -2.24 -0.83 -14.63
N LYS A 21 -3.43 -1.40 -14.38
CA LYS A 21 -3.88 -2.71 -14.90
C LYS A 21 -2.99 -3.91 -14.51
N VAL A 22 -2.25 -3.82 -13.41
CA VAL A 22 -1.39 -4.90 -12.89
C VAL A 22 -2.10 -5.70 -11.80
N PHE A 23 -2.66 -5.01 -10.81
CA PHE A 23 -3.46 -5.62 -9.73
C PHE A 23 -4.93 -5.19 -9.86
N PRO A 24 -5.90 -6.02 -9.47
CA PRO A 24 -7.28 -5.58 -9.35
C PRO A 24 -7.40 -4.47 -8.28
N PRO A 25 -8.43 -3.62 -8.32
CA PRO A 25 -8.72 -2.71 -7.21
C PRO A 25 -9.13 -3.47 -5.94
N ASN A 26 -8.96 -2.84 -4.77
CA ASN A 26 -9.38 -3.33 -3.46
C ASN A 26 -8.69 -4.62 -2.97
N TYR A 27 -7.49 -4.94 -3.48
CA TYR A 27 -6.69 -6.02 -2.95
C TYR A 27 -5.83 -5.53 -1.78
N LEU A 28 -5.89 -6.20 -0.64
CA LEU A 28 -5.14 -5.81 0.56
C LEU A 28 -3.63 -6.03 0.33
N VAL A 29 -2.84 -4.97 0.49
CA VAL A 29 -1.40 -4.95 0.20
C VAL A 29 -0.57 -4.97 1.49
N GLY A 30 -1.04 -4.27 2.53
CA GLY A 30 -0.27 -4.10 3.76
C GLY A 30 -0.88 -3.07 4.69
N ARG A 31 -0.09 -2.67 5.68
CA ARG A 31 -0.49 -1.67 6.68
C ARG A 31 0.56 -0.60 6.85
N VAL A 32 0.12 0.62 7.10
CA VAL A 32 1.01 1.75 7.41
C VAL A 32 1.67 1.55 8.76
N ILE A 33 3.00 1.53 8.81
CA ILE A 33 3.77 1.40 10.06
C ILE A 33 4.37 2.72 10.54
N HIS A 34 4.65 3.63 9.61
CA HIS A 34 5.20 4.95 9.91
C HIS A 34 4.74 5.97 8.87
N VAL A 35 4.48 7.19 9.33
CA VAL A 35 4.18 8.35 8.49
C VAL A 35 5.13 9.45 8.93
N GLU A 36 5.99 9.87 8.02
CA GLU A 36 6.94 10.94 8.24
C GLU A 36 6.52 12.17 7.42
N ASP A 37 6.20 13.26 8.12
CA ASP A 37 5.97 14.57 7.52
C ASP A 37 7.21 15.44 7.70
N LYS A 38 7.98 15.59 6.62
CA LYS A 38 9.14 16.49 6.59
C LYS A 38 8.68 17.89 6.16
N PRO A 39 9.03 18.96 6.89
CA PRO A 39 8.60 20.32 6.58
C PRO A 39 9.01 20.77 5.17
N ASP A 40 10.18 20.36 4.69
CA ASP A 40 10.74 20.72 3.38
C ASP A 40 10.25 19.82 2.23
N ASN A 41 9.34 18.87 2.49
CA ASN A 41 8.80 17.97 1.47
C ASN A 41 7.33 18.31 1.17
N GLU A 42 7.00 18.38 -0.13
CA GLU A 42 5.63 18.56 -0.63
C GLU A 42 4.76 17.29 -0.50
N PHE A 43 5.41 16.14 -0.24
CA PHE A 43 4.78 14.84 -0.12
C PHE A 43 5.03 14.19 1.23
N LEU A 44 4.09 13.36 1.68
CA LEU A 44 4.28 12.50 2.86
C LEU A 44 5.13 11.29 2.50
N ASN A 45 6.05 10.95 3.37
CA ASN A 45 6.76 9.67 3.32
C ASN A 45 5.99 8.66 4.18
N ILE A 46 5.60 7.53 3.58
CA ILE A 46 4.85 6.49 4.28
C ILE A 46 5.62 5.18 4.18
N GLU A 47 5.91 4.60 5.33
CA GLU A 47 6.48 3.25 5.41
C GLU A 47 5.36 2.24 5.66
N VAL A 48 5.45 1.11 4.99
CA VAL A 48 4.41 0.09 4.94
C VAL A 48 5.00 -1.26 5.29
N GLU A 49 4.31 -2.00 6.14
CA GLU A 49 4.52 -3.42 6.32
C GLU A 49 3.62 -4.16 5.32
N PHE A 50 4.25 -4.83 4.34
CA PHE A 50 3.52 -5.69 3.41
C PHE A 50 2.97 -6.92 4.13
N LEU A 51 1.80 -7.39 3.68
CA LEU A 51 1.34 -8.70 4.10
C LEU A 51 2.38 -9.74 3.69
N LYS A 52 2.91 -10.46 4.69
CA LYS A 52 3.75 -11.63 4.40
C LYS A 52 2.91 -12.65 3.66
N LEU A 53 3.27 -12.89 2.41
CA LEU A 53 2.79 -14.07 1.71
C LEU A 53 3.48 -15.29 2.36
N PRO A 54 2.74 -16.39 2.60
CA PRO A 54 3.35 -17.63 3.09
C PRO A 54 4.51 -18.03 2.19
N GLU A 55 5.65 -18.41 2.78
CA GLU A 55 6.83 -18.88 2.02
C GLU A 55 6.51 -20.16 1.25
N GLU A 56 5.63 -21.00 1.82
CA GLU A 56 5.04 -22.18 1.16
C GLU A 56 3.67 -21.80 0.57
N GLN A 57 3.67 -21.11 -0.57
CA GLN A 57 2.45 -20.89 -1.35
C GLN A 57 2.23 -22.05 -2.32
N GLU A 58 1.27 -22.92 -2.02
CA GLU A 58 0.83 -23.99 -2.92
C GLU A 58 0.01 -23.48 -4.11
N TYR A 59 -0.60 -22.30 -3.98
CA TYR A 59 -1.50 -21.73 -4.98
C TYR A 59 -1.25 -20.23 -5.16
N PHE A 60 -1.12 -19.82 -6.43
CA PHE A 60 -1.04 -18.41 -6.81
C PHE A 60 -2.35 -18.00 -7.48
N LEU A 61 -2.91 -16.87 -7.03
CA LEU A 61 -4.04 -16.25 -7.70
C LEU A 61 -3.52 -15.48 -8.92
N VAL A 62 -3.79 -15.98 -10.12
CA VAL A 62 -3.42 -15.31 -11.37
C VAL A 62 -4.61 -14.50 -11.87
N PHE A 63 -4.45 -13.19 -11.95
CA PHE A 63 -5.45 -12.32 -12.56
C PHE A 63 -5.29 -12.34 -14.08
N THR A 64 -6.19 -13.04 -14.76
CA THR A 64 -6.30 -13.01 -16.22
C THR A 64 -7.16 -11.84 -16.67
N LYS A 65 -6.90 -11.37 -17.89
CA LYS A 65 -7.53 -10.18 -18.50
C LYS A 65 -8.97 -10.43 -18.95
#